data_AF-A0A949FB71-F1
#
_entry.id   AF-A0A949FB71-F1
#
_cell.length_a   1.000
_cell.length_b   1.000
_cell.length_c   1.000
_cell.angle_alpha   90.00
_cell.angle_beta   90.00
_cell.angle_gamma   90.00
#
_symmetry.space_group_name_H-M   'P 1'
#
loop_
_entity.id
_entity.type
_entity.pdbx_description
1 polymer ?
#
loop_
_entity_poly.entity_id
_entity_poly.type
_entity_poly.pdbx_seq_one_letter_code
_entity_poly.pdbx_strand_id
1 'polypeptide(L)' 'GGKYLHNRIDNNADAHLKSTFMGSTLTLPVTGGSLHLGMWQSIFFAEFDGPRNRNLTVMVIGE' A
#
# COMPACT_ATOMS: atom_id res chain seq x y z
N GLY A 1 16.77 -11.27 20.30
CA GLY A 1 16.24 -10.62 19.08
C GLY A 1 15.55 -11.66 18.22
N GLY A 2 14.37 -11.34 17.68
CA GLY A 2 13.70 -12.16 16.66
C GLY A 2 12.37 -12.77 17.09
N LYS A 3 11.26 -12.10 16.75
CA LYS A 3 9.92 -12.74 16.68
C LYS A 3 9.69 -13.48 15.34
N TYR A 4 10.55 -13.25 14.34
CA TYR A 4 10.44 -13.82 13.00
C TYR A 4 11.80 -14.31 12.50
N LEU A 5 11.82 -15.40 11.72
CA LEU A 5 13.05 -15.95 11.14
C LEU A 5 13.73 -14.98 10.16
N HIS A 6 12.94 -14.20 9.41
CA HIS A 6 13.42 -13.12 8.54
C HIS A 6 14.32 -12.12 9.26
N ASN A 7 14.06 -11.86 10.55
CA ASN A 7 14.85 -10.93 11.36
C ASN A 7 16.29 -11.38 11.65
N ARG A 8 16.71 -12.53 11.12
CA ARG A 8 18.12 -12.93 11.05
C ARG A 8 18.88 -12.24 9.90
N ILE A 9 18.16 -11.74 8.89
CA ILE A 9 18.71 -11.08 7.69
C ILE A 9 18.45 -9.56 7.74
N ASP A 10 17.20 -9.15 8.01
CA ASP A 10 16.81 -7.73 8.10
C ASP A 10 15.70 -7.52 9.13
N ASN A 11 15.60 -6.35 9.77
CA ASN A 11 14.78 -6.13 10.97
C ASN A 11 13.29 -5.78 10.70
N ASN A 12 12.79 -5.94 9.48
CA ASN A 12 11.50 -5.43 9.00
C ASN A 12 10.47 -6.52 8.65
N ALA A 13 10.54 -7.72 9.25
CA ALA A 13 9.57 -8.79 8.96
C ALA A 13 8.11 -8.37 9.15
N ASP A 14 7.82 -7.51 10.13
CA ASP A 14 6.46 -7.03 10.35
C ASP A 14 5.97 -6.13 9.20
N ALA A 15 6.86 -5.38 8.54
CA ALA A 15 6.52 -4.60 7.35
C ALA A 15 6.15 -5.50 6.17
N HIS A 16 6.89 -6.60 5.96
CA HIS A 16 6.55 -7.60 4.95
C HIS A 16 5.17 -8.24 5.21
N LEU A 17 4.89 -8.61 6.47
CA LEU A 17 3.61 -9.23 6.83
C LEU A 17 2.44 -8.25 6.69
N LYS A 18 2.59 -7.00 7.18
CA LYS A 18 1.56 -5.95 7.05
C LYS A 18 1.26 -5.63 5.59
N SER A 19 2.29 -5.45 4.76
CA SER A 19 2.10 -5.14 3.33
C SER A 19 1.47 -6.29 2.55
N THR A 20 1.83 -7.54 2.89
CA THR A 20 1.19 -8.74 2.30
C THR A 20 -0.30 -8.79 2.64
N PHE A 21 -0.67 -8.50 3.89
CA PHE A 21 -2.06 -8.55 4.32
C PHE A 21 -2.90 -7.37 3.78
N MET A 22 -2.33 -6.16 3.75
CA MET A 22 -3.03 -4.95 3.29
C MET A 22 -3.12 -4.88 1.75
N GLY A 23 -2.20 -5.53 1.05
CA GLY A 23 -2.04 -5.41 -0.40
C GLY A 23 -1.22 -4.19 -0.81
N SER A 24 -0.61 -4.26 -1.99
CA SER A 24 0.21 -3.20 -2.58
C SER A 24 -0.48 -2.43 -3.71
N THR A 25 -1.72 -2.81 -4.04
CA THR A 25 -2.49 -2.25 -5.16
C THR A 25 -3.93 -2.00 -4.76
N LEU A 26 -4.52 -0.97 -5.34
CA LEU A 26 -5.93 -0.62 -5.18
C LEU A 26 -6.51 -0.34 -6.56
N THR A 27 -7.69 -0.90 -6.86
CA THR A 27 -8.45 -0.60 -8.08
C THR A 27 -9.69 0.21 -7.69
N LEU A 28 -9.92 1.33 -8.37
CA LEU A 28 -11.02 2.25 -8.08
C LEU A 28 -11.80 2.58 -9.35
N PRO A 29 -13.14 2.66 -9.27
CA PRO A 29 -13.95 3.14 -10.38
C PRO A 29 -13.74 4.65 -10.60
N VAL A 30 -13.73 5.05 -11.87
CA VAL A 30 -13.78 6.44 -12.31
C VAL A 30 -15.13 6.65 -13.00
N THR A 31 -15.88 7.67 -12.62
CA THR A 31 -17.18 7.99 -13.21
C THR A 31 -17.30 9.50 -13.40
N GLY A 32 -17.70 9.94 -14.60
CA GLY A 32 -17.84 11.37 -14.91
C GLY A 32 -16.54 12.16 -14.72
N GLY A 33 -15.38 11.56 -15.01
CA GLY A 33 -14.07 12.20 -14.91
C GLY A 33 -13.51 12.31 -13.48
N SER A 34 -14.12 11.66 -12.48
CA SER A 34 -13.67 11.70 -11.08
C SER A 34 -13.61 10.31 -10.45
N LEU A 35 -12.73 10.14 -9.45
CA LEU A 35 -12.69 8.92 -8.63
C LEU A 35 -14.00 8.77 -7.86
N HIS A 36 -14.66 7.63 -8.04
CA HIS A 36 -15.94 7.35 -7.40
C HIS A 36 -15.70 6.75 -6.01
N LEU A 37 -15.44 7.63 -5.04
CA LEU A 37 -15.28 7.31 -3.63
C LEU A 37 -16.55 7.63 -2.86
N GLY A 38 -16.86 6.83 -1.83
CA GLY A 38 -17.88 7.17 -0.85
C GLY A 38 -17.48 8.36 0.01
N MET A 39 -18.46 9.00 0.67
CA MET A 39 -18.29 10.22 1.48
C MET A 39 -17.17 10.12 2.53
N TRP A 40 -16.91 8.91 3.04
CA TRP A 40 -15.91 8.65 4.08
C TRP A 40 -14.74 7.79 3.60
N GLN A 41 -14.59 7.60 2.29
CA GLN A 41 -13.47 6.86 1.71
C GLN A 41 -12.35 7.80 1.29
N SER A 42 -11.13 7.45 1.69
CA SER A 42 -9.90 8.14 1.32
C SER A 42 -8.84 7.12 0.95
N ILE A 43 -7.91 7.54 0.09
CA ILE A 43 -6.78 6.71 -0.34
C ILE A 43 -5.58 7.07 0.53
N PHE A 44 -4.98 6.06 1.15
CA PHE A 44 -3.79 6.21 1.98
C PHE A 44 -2.64 5.37 1.45
N PHE A 45 -1.43 5.94 1.48
CA PHE A 45 -0.20 5.16 1.39
C PHE A 45 0.22 4.75 2.79
N ALA A 46 0.28 3.44 3.06
CA ALA A 46 0.70 2.91 4.35
C ALA A 46 2.20 2.53 4.33
N GLU A 47 3.03 3.35 4.98
CA GLU A 47 4.46 3.06 5.17
C GLU A 47 4.65 2.15 6.39
N PHE A 48 5.41 1.07 6.22
CA PHE A 48 5.67 0.09 7.28
C PHE A 48 7.16 -0.11 7.57
N ASP A 49 8.07 0.40 6.73
CA ASP A 49 9.52 0.26 6.84
C ASP A 49 10.25 1.58 6.50
N GLY A 50 9.73 2.68 7.04
CA GLY A 50 10.24 4.04 6.80
C GLY A 50 11.33 4.49 7.80
N PRO A 51 11.89 5.69 7.59
CA PRO A 51 11.61 6.63 6.50
C PRO A 51 12.36 6.26 5.22
N ARG A 52 11.65 6.24 4.07
CA ARG A 52 12.24 5.96 2.76
C ARG A 52 11.53 6.78 1.68
N ASN A 53 12.23 7.03 0.56
CA ASN A 53 11.59 7.55 -0.64
C ASN A 53 10.78 6.43 -1.29
N ARG A 54 9.50 6.70 -1.57
CA ARG A 54 8.55 5.72 -2.12
C ARG A 54 8.02 6.20 -3.46
N ASN A 55 7.85 5.27 -4.39
CA ASN A 55 7.26 5.51 -5.69
C ASN A 55 5.86 4.88 -5.70
N LEU A 56 4.88 5.64 -6.19
CA LEU A 56 3.53 5.16 -6.44
C LEU A 56 3.25 5.30 -7.93
N THR A 57 2.73 4.23 -8.54
CA THR A 57 2.30 4.24 -9.94
C THR A 57 0.78 4.30 -10.00
N VAL A 58 0.26 5.21 -10.82
CA VAL A 58 -1.18 5.32 -11.11
C VAL A 58 -1.37 5.06 -12.59
N MET A 59 -2.26 4.13 -12.92
CA MET A 59 -2.63 3.81 -14.29
C MET A 59 -4.14 3.99 -14.42
N VAL A 60 -4.55 4.82 -15.37
CA VAL A 60 -5.96 5.05 -15.69
C VAL A 60 -6.26 4.36 -17.02
N ILE A 61 -7.29 3.52 -17.03
CA ILE A 61 -7.73 2.76 -18.19
C ILE A 61 -9.23 3.00 -18.35
N GLY A 62 -9.65 3.41 -19.55
CA GLY A 62 -11.04 3.71 -19.86
C GLY A 62 -11.17 4.48 -21.18
N GLU A 63 -12.42 4.87 -21.49
CA GLU A 63 -12.79 5.76 -22.59
C GLU A 63 -13.05 7.19 -22.09
#